data_AF-A0A2V8UBQ9-F1
#
_entry.id   AF-A0A2V8UBQ9-F1
#
_cell.length_a   1.000
_cell.length_b   1.000
_cell.length_c   1.000
_cell.angle_alpha   90.00
_cell.angle_beta   90.00
_cell.angle_gamma   90.00
#
_symmetry.space_group_name_H-M   'P 1'
#
loop_
_entity.id
_entity.type
_entity.pdbx_description
1 polymer ?
#
loop_
_entity_poly.entity_id
_entity_poly.type
_entity_poly.pdbx_seq_one_letter_code
_entity_poly.pdbx_strand_id
1 'polypeptide(L)'
;MWIALAIGLTLGLTFLAVNPEHWTVVLTAEAGGLGLASVVAALASRHLESAYLEFIETMAQALDARDPYTAGHSIRVAAYAYAIAREVGLPEREAAAIRFAAQLHDIGKIGIPDAVLQKPGMLTLKEYGLIKLHPQIGRRILEKVGRFKKFLSVVELHHERHDGTGYPYGLSGHASPWRHGSCMWRTPSMRC
;
A
#
# COMPACT_ATOMS: atom_id res chain seq x y z
N MET A 1 20.22 10.69 25.93
CA MET A 1 20.53 9.33 25.42
C MET A 1 21.98 8.92 25.73
N TRP A 2 22.99 9.71 25.35
CA TRP A 2 24.41 9.42 25.63
C TRP A 2 24.80 9.39 27.11
N ILE A 3 24.16 10.22 27.95
CA ILE A 3 24.45 10.28 29.40
C ILE A 3 24.03 8.98 30.11
N ALA A 4 22.89 8.38 29.74
CA ALA A 4 22.43 7.13 30.34
C ALA A 4 23.30 5.93 29.93
N LEU A 5 23.76 5.92 28.67
CA LEU A 5 24.72 4.94 28.16
C LEU A 5 26.08 5.04 28.86
N ALA A 6 26.57 6.27 29.09
CA ALA A 6 27.83 6.52 29.78
C ALA A 6 27.78 6.09 31.26
N ILE A 7 26.65 6.33 31.95
CA ILE A 7 26.44 5.92 33.34
C ILE A 7 26.33 4.39 33.47
N GLY A 8 25.65 3.73 32.53
CA GLY A 8 25.54 2.26 32.51
C GLY A 8 26.90 1.60 32.32
N LEU A 9 27.72 2.12 31.40
CA LEU A 9 29.07 1.61 31.14
C LEU A 9 30.03 1.80 32.32
N THR A 10 30.00 2.98 32.97
CA THR A 10 30.86 3.22 34.14
C THR A 10 30.44 2.39 35.34
N LEU A 11 29.15 2.25 35.63
CA LEU A 11 28.66 1.40 36.72
C LEU A 11 28.96 -0.07 36.47
N GLY A 12 28.76 -0.57 35.24
CA GLY A 12 29.09 -1.94 34.85
C GLY A 12 30.58 -2.27 34.97
N LEU A 13 31.46 -1.35 34.53
CA LEU A 13 32.91 -1.49 34.65
C LEU A 13 33.38 -1.44 36.12
N THR A 14 32.82 -0.55 36.95
CA THR A 14 33.15 -0.51 38.38
C THR A 14 32.67 -1.76 39.13
N PHE A 15 31.52 -2.32 38.77
CA PHE A 15 31.01 -3.55 39.38
C PHE A 15 31.87 -4.77 39.02
N LEU A 16 32.32 -4.86 37.76
CA LEU A 16 33.26 -5.89 37.28
C LEU A 16 34.65 -5.77 37.95
N ALA A 17 35.11 -4.55 38.20
CA ALA A 17 36.39 -4.30 38.88
C ALA A 17 36.37 -4.68 40.38
N VAL A 18 35.19 -4.62 41.02
CA VAL A 18 35.02 -4.92 42.45
C VAL A 18 34.62 -6.38 42.69
N ASN A 19 33.96 -7.06 41.74
CA ASN A 19 33.52 -8.45 41.86
C ASN A 19 33.88 -9.29 40.61
N PRO A 20 35.14 -9.70 40.45
CA PRO A 20 35.63 -10.35 39.24
C PRO A 20 34.97 -11.71 38.96
N GLU A 21 34.49 -12.44 39.96
CA GLU A 21 33.74 -13.69 39.79
C GLU A 21 32.30 -13.52 39.27
N HIS A 22 31.76 -12.30 39.20
CA HIS A 22 30.37 -12.01 38.79
C HIS A 22 30.21 -11.58 37.32
N TRP A 23 31.27 -11.70 36.50
CA TRP A 23 31.27 -11.26 35.11
C TRP A 23 30.16 -11.90 34.24
N THR A 24 29.80 -13.15 34.54
CA THR A 24 28.72 -13.87 33.85
C THR A 24 27.36 -13.21 34.05
N VAL A 25 27.09 -12.67 35.25
CA VAL A 25 25.81 -12.04 35.60
C VAL A 25 25.62 -10.71 34.87
N VAL A 26 26.69 -9.91 34.73
CA VAL A 26 26.65 -8.62 34.01
C VAL A 26 26.45 -8.84 32.50
N LEU A 27 27.20 -9.75 31.87
CA LEU A 27 27.06 -10.03 30.44
C LEU A 27 25.70 -10.63 30.06
N THR A 28 25.16 -11.50 30.91
CA THR A 28 23.83 -12.10 30.69
C THR A 28 22.70 -11.09 30.84
N ALA A 29 22.82 -10.13 31.76
CA ALA A 29 21.86 -9.04 31.90
C ALA A 29 21.86 -8.09 30.68
N GLU A 30 23.04 -7.71 30.18
CA GLU A 30 23.17 -6.84 29.00
C GLU A 30 22.69 -7.55 27.72
N ALA A 31 23.05 -8.82 27.53
CA ALA A 31 22.57 -9.64 26.42
C ALA A 31 21.04 -9.84 26.48
N GLY A 32 20.47 -10.03 27.68
CA GLY A 32 19.03 -10.11 27.89
C GLY A 32 18.31 -8.81 27.55
N GLY A 33 18.89 -7.65 27.90
CA GLY A 33 18.36 -6.33 27.57
C GLY A 33 18.32 -6.03 26.07
N LEU A 34 19.38 -6.37 25.34
CA LEU A 34 19.43 -6.26 23.88
C LEU A 34 18.44 -7.20 23.19
N GLY A 35 18.29 -8.43 23.70
CA GLY A 35 17.29 -9.39 23.24
C GLY A 35 15.87 -8.84 23.38
N LEU A 36 15.50 -8.37 24.57
CA LEU A 36 14.20 -7.73 24.82
C LEU A 36 13.96 -6.51 23.92
N ALA A 37 14.94 -5.62 23.77
CA ALA A 37 14.82 -4.45 22.90
C ALA A 37 14.56 -4.83 21.43
N SER A 38 15.24 -5.85 20.92
CA SER A 38 15.04 -6.34 19.54
C SER A 38 13.64 -6.93 19.32
N VAL A 39 13.12 -7.68 20.30
CA VAL A 39 11.77 -8.25 20.27
C VAL A 39 10.71 -7.15 20.33
N VAL A 40 10.86 -6.18 21.22
CA VAL A 40 9.96 -5.02 21.33
C VAL A 40 9.96 -4.21 20.04
N ALA A 41 11.13 -3.94 19.45
CA ALA A 41 11.24 -3.24 18.17
C ALA A 41 10.58 -4.01 17.02
N ALA A 42 10.74 -5.34 16.97
CA ALA A 42 10.09 -6.19 15.98
C ALA A 42 8.55 -6.19 16.13
N LEU A 43 8.05 -6.28 17.37
CA LEU A 43 6.61 -6.20 17.65
C LEU A 43 6.02 -4.84 17.28
N ALA A 44 6.70 -3.75 17.63
CA ALA A 44 6.30 -2.39 17.27
C ALA A 44 6.25 -2.21 15.75
N SER A 45 7.25 -2.74 15.03
CA SER A 45 7.30 -2.70 13.56
C SER A 45 6.13 -3.46 12.94
N ARG A 46 5.77 -4.63 13.48
CA ARG A 46 4.62 -5.42 13.03
C ARG A 46 3.29 -4.71 13.29
N HIS A 47 3.13 -4.08 14.46
CA HIS A 47 1.91 -3.32 14.78
C HIS A 47 1.76 -2.10 13.85
N LEU A 48 2.86 -1.40 13.58
CA LEU A 48 2.86 -0.27 12.65
C LEU A 48 2.51 -0.73 11.22
N GLU A 49 3.03 -1.88 10.80
CA GLU A 49 2.68 -2.46 9.50
C GLU A 49 1.19 -2.83 9.45
N SER A 50 0.65 -3.53 10.46
CA SER A 50 -0.79 -3.87 10.52
C SER A 50 -1.67 -2.63 10.47
N ALA A 51 -1.40 -1.63 11.32
CA ALA A 51 -2.17 -0.40 11.36
C ALA A 51 -2.13 0.36 10.03
N TYR A 52 -0.99 0.33 9.34
CA TYR A 52 -0.87 0.91 8.01
C TYR A 52 -1.72 0.18 6.96
N LEU A 53 -1.79 -1.16 7.03
CA LEU A 53 -2.63 -1.96 6.13
C LEU A 53 -4.12 -1.71 6.38
N GLU A 54 -4.52 -1.71 7.65
CA GLU A 54 -5.90 -1.41 8.09
C GLU A 54 -6.31 0.01 7.68
N PHE A 55 -5.39 0.98 7.73
CA PHE A 55 -5.64 2.33 7.27
C PHE A 55 -5.88 2.40 5.76
N ILE A 56 -5.05 1.74 4.95
CA ILE A 56 -5.26 1.64 3.48
C ILE A 56 -6.62 1.02 3.18
N GLU A 57 -6.97 -0.05 3.89
CA GLU A 57 -8.25 -0.72 3.71
C GLU A 57 -9.42 0.18 4.07
N THR A 58 -9.34 0.87 5.20
CA THR A 58 -10.37 1.80 5.64
C THR A 58 -10.53 2.96 4.65
N MET A 59 -9.44 3.48 4.07
CA MET A 59 -9.51 4.50 3.03
C MET A 59 -10.22 4.01 1.77
N ALA A 60 -9.89 2.81 1.31
CA ALA A 60 -10.54 2.20 0.15
C ALA A 60 -12.03 1.95 0.42
N GLN A 61 -12.38 1.42 1.59
CA GLN A 61 -13.76 1.20 2.00
C GLN A 61 -14.55 2.51 2.12
N ALA A 62 -13.94 3.58 2.66
CA ALA A 62 -14.58 4.89 2.76
C ALA A 62 -14.91 5.48 1.38
N LEU A 63 -14.02 5.26 0.40
CA LEU A 63 -14.26 5.66 -0.97
C LEU A 63 -15.34 4.80 -1.65
N ASP A 64 -15.25 3.47 -1.48
CA ASP A 64 -16.24 2.52 -1.97
C ASP A 64 -17.64 2.84 -1.40
N ALA A 65 -17.73 3.35 -0.17
CA ALA A 65 -18.98 3.77 0.46
C ALA A 65 -19.54 5.08 -0.10
N ARG A 66 -18.69 5.95 -0.65
CA ARG A 66 -19.12 7.21 -1.30
C ARG A 66 -19.69 6.98 -2.70
N ASP A 67 -19.31 5.88 -3.36
CA ASP A 67 -19.84 5.43 -4.65
C ASP A 67 -20.72 4.18 -4.45
N PRO A 68 -22.06 4.31 -4.47
CA PRO A 68 -23.00 3.23 -4.18
C PRO A 68 -22.80 1.93 -4.98
N TYR A 69 -22.09 2.01 -6.12
CA TYR A 69 -21.83 0.87 -7.01
C TYR A 69 -20.59 0.05 -6.64
N THR A 70 -19.79 0.54 -5.69
CA THR A 70 -18.45 -0.02 -5.41
C THR A 70 -18.29 -0.63 -4.03
N ALA A 71 -19.36 -0.85 -3.25
CA ALA A 71 -19.24 -1.46 -1.93
C ALA A 71 -18.45 -2.79 -1.93
N GLY A 72 -17.31 -2.78 -1.22
CA GLY A 72 -16.38 -3.91 -1.10
C GLY A 72 -15.71 -4.32 -2.41
N HIS A 73 -15.83 -3.52 -3.47
CA HIS A 73 -15.24 -3.78 -4.78
C HIS A 73 -13.72 -3.77 -4.69
N SER A 74 -13.16 -2.74 -4.05
CA SER A 74 -11.72 -2.54 -3.96
C SER A 74 -11.04 -3.73 -3.27
N ILE A 75 -11.69 -4.33 -2.27
CA ILE A 75 -11.22 -5.53 -1.57
C ILE A 75 -11.24 -6.75 -2.49
N ARG A 76 -12.33 -6.98 -3.23
CA ARG A 76 -12.45 -8.13 -4.15
C ARG A 76 -11.44 -8.05 -5.29
N VAL A 77 -11.30 -6.88 -5.92
CA VAL A 77 -10.32 -6.66 -6.99
C VAL A 77 -8.89 -6.86 -6.47
N ALA A 78 -8.57 -6.34 -5.28
CA ALA A 78 -7.27 -6.57 -4.66
C ALA A 78 -6.98 -8.05 -4.38
N ALA A 79 -7.98 -8.82 -3.93
CA ALA A 79 -7.84 -10.24 -3.69
C ALA A 79 -7.59 -11.03 -4.99
N TYR A 80 -8.33 -10.73 -6.06
CA TYR A 80 -8.08 -11.32 -7.38
C TYR A 80 -6.69 -10.94 -7.90
N ALA A 81 -6.30 -9.67 -7.76
CA ALA A 81 -5.00 -9.18 -8.21
C ALA A 81 -3.83 -9.86 -7.54
N TYR A 82 -3.94 -10.07 -6.23
CA TYR A 82 -2.99 -10.85 -5.48
C TYR A 82 -2.93 -12.31 -5.99
N ALA A 83 -4.08 -12.99 -6.10
CA ALA A 83 -4.12 -14.39 -6.52
C ALA A 83 -3.49 -14.60 -7.91
N ILE A 84 -3.81 -13.72 -8.85
CA ILE A 84 -3.25 -13.73 -10.21
C ILE A 84 -1.74 -13.48 -10.18
N ALA A 85 -1.28 -12.49 -9.40
CA ALA A 85 0.14 -12.20 -9.25
C ALA A 85 0.92 -13.40 -8.70
N ARG A 86 0.34 -14.14 -7.75
CA ARG A 86 0.94 -15.36 -7.20
C ARG A 86 0.97 -16.48 -8.24
N GLU A 87 -0.10 -16.67 -9.01
CA GLU A 87 -0.19 -17.72 -10.03
C GLU A 87 0.83 -17.53 -11.17
N VAL A 88 1.08 -16.28 -11.58
CA VAL A 88 2.10 -15.98 -12.60
C VAL A 88 3.54 -16.02 -12.05
N GLY A 89 3.73 -16.41 -10.79
CA GLY A 89 5.04 -16.63 -10.18
C GLY A 89 5.72 -15.38 -9.63
N LEU A 90 5.00 -14.28 -9.38
CA LEU A 90 5.62 -13.09 -8.78
C LEU A 90 6.05 -13.35 -7.32
N PRO A 91 7.20 -12.78 -6.88
CA PRO A 91 7.61 -12.83 -5.49
C PRO A 91 6.54 -12.26 -4.56
N GLU A 92 6.45 -12.78 -3.33
CA GLU A 92 5.44 -12.36 -2.34
C GLU A 92 5.42 -10.84 -2.15
N ARG A 93 6.59 -10.23 -2.09
CA ARG A 93 6.74 -8.77 -1.95
C ARG A 93 6.10 -7.99 -3.11
N GLU A 94 6.15 -8.52 -4.33
CA GLU A 94 5.58 -7.90 -5.52
C GLU A 94 4.08 -8.17 -5.61
N ALA A 95 3.63 -9.39 -5.32
CA ALA A 95 2.22 -9.72 -5.26
C ALA A 95 1.48 -8.89 -4.20
N ALA A 96 2.07 -8.73 -3.00
CA ALA A 96 1.55 -7.85 -1.96
C ALA A 96 1.48 -6.38 -2.42
N ALA A 97 2.49 -5.91 -3.16
CA ALA A 97 2.45 -4.55 -3.72
C ALA A 97 1.33 -4.36 -4.73
N ILE A 98 1.09 -5.35 -5.61
CA ILE A 98 -0.02 -5.35 -6.56
C ILE A 98 -1.37 -5.32 -5.83
N ARG A 99 -1.51 -6.12 -4.75
CA ARG A 99 -2.71 -6.10 -3.90
C ARG A 99 -3.02 -4.68 -3.39
N PHE A 100 -2.03 -3.98 -2.84
CA PHE A 100 -2.24 -2.61 -2.32
C PHE A 100 -2.56 -1.61 -3.42
N ALA A 101 -1.90 -1.75 -4.57
CA ALA A 101 -2.15 -0.88 -5.71
C ALA A 101 -3.57 -1.07 -6.26
N ALA A 102 -4.02 -2.32 -6.37
CA ALA A 102 -5.37 -2.68 -6.77
C ALA A 102 -6.42 -2.20 -5.74
N GLN A 103 -6.11 -2.24 -4.44
CA GLN A 103 -7.02 -1.75 -3.41
C GLN A 103 -7.22 -0.23 -3.46
N LEU A 104 -6.23 0.52 -3.96
CA LEU A 104 -6.25 1.98 -4.07
C LEU A 104 -6.43 2.47 -5.51
N HIS A 105 -6.75 1.59 -6.48
CA HIS A 105 -6.81 1.97 -7.90
C HIS A 105 -7.77 3.14 -8.16
N ASP A 106 -8.86 3.17 -7.41
CA ASP A 106 -9.93 4.14 -7.55
C ASP A 106 -9.75 5.38 -6.67
N ILE A 107 -8.68 5.51 -5.88
CA ILE A 107 -8.52 6.57 -4.85
C ILE A 107 -8.73 7.99 -5.40
N GLY A 108 -8.45 8.22 -6.68
CA GLY A 108 -8.67 9.50 -7.33
C GLY A 108 -10.13 9.90 -7.50
N LYS A 109 -11.10 8.99 -7.29
CA LYS A 109 -12.53 9.32 -7.25
C LYS A 109 -12.86 10.36 -6.17
N ILE A 110 -11.98 10.54 -5.17
CA ILE A 110 -12.09 11.64 -4.19
C ILE A 110 -12.13 13.02 -4.87
N GLY A 111 -11.47 13.18 -6.03
CA GLY A 111 -11.47 14.43 -6.79
C GLY A 111 -12.64 14.59 -7.75
N ILE A 112 -13.56 13.62 -7.82
CA ILE A 112 -14.71 13.65 -8.72
C ILE A 112 -15.93 14.24 -7.98
N PRO A 113 -16.68 15.19 -8.59
CA PRO A 113 -17.87 15.76 -7.96
C PRO A 113 -18.97 14.71 -7.66
N ASP A 114 -19.64 14.83 -6.52
CA ASP A 114 -20.73 13.92 -6.12
C ASP A 114 -21.86 13.90 -7.14
N ALA A 115 -22.20 15.07 -7.71
CA ALA A 115 -23.23 15.18 -8.75
C ALA A 115 -22.96 14.32 -10.00
N VAL A 116 -21.69 13.96 -10.24
CA VAL A 116 -21.26 13.06 -11.33
C VAL A 116 -21.16 11.63 -10.82
N LEU A 117 -20.49 11.43 -9.68
CA LEU A 117 -20.20 10.10 -9.13
C LEU A 117 -21.47 9.37 -8.66
N GLN A 118 -22.42 10.10 -8.06
CA GLN A 118 -23.68 9.56 -7.50
C GLN A 118 -24.88 9.76 -8.44
N LYS A 119 -24.64 10.18 -9.69
CA LYS A 119 -25.73 10.47 -10.64
C LYS A 119 -26.56 9.21 -10.92
N PRO A 120 -27.89 9.25 -10.74
CA PRO A 120 -28.76 8.17 -11.20
C PRO A 120 -28.86 8.20 -12.73
N GLY A 121 -28.74 7.04 -13.37
CA GLY A 121 -28.84 6.90 -14.84
C GLY A 121 -27.50 7.05 -15.58
N MET A 122 -27.56 7.27 -16.90
CA MET A 122 -26.35 7.34 -17.74
C MET A 122 -25.63 8.68 -17.61
N LEU A 123 -24.31 8.63 -17.70
CA LEU A 123 -23.46 9.81 -17.75
C LEU A 123 -23.45 10.37 -19.18
N THR A 124 -23.46 11.69 -19.28
CA THR A 124 -23.13 12.39 -20.52
C THR A 124 -21.65 12.23 -20.84
N LEU A 125 -21.27 12.47 -22.10
CA LEU A 125 -19.86 12.42 -22.51
C LEU A 125 -18.96 13.36 -21.68
N LYS A 126 -19.48 14.53 -21.28
CA LYS A 126 -18.75 15.48 -20.43
C LYS A 126 -18.54 14.95 -19.01
N GLU A 127 -19.59 14.40 -18.41
CA GLU A 127 -19.53 13.81 -17.06
C GLU A 127 -18.62 12.58 -17.02
N TYR A 128 -18.70 11.72 -18.04
CA TYR A 128 -17.80 10.59 -18.18
C TYR A 128 -16.35 11.04 -18.37
N GLY A 129 -16.12 12.14 -19.10
CA GLY A 129 -14.80 12.77 -19.19
C GLY A 129 -14.23 13.19 -17.83
N LEU A 130 -15.06 13.62 -16.88
CA LEU A 130 -14.62 13.90 -15.51
C LEU A 130 -14.21 12.62 -14.78
N ILE A 131 -15.00 11.55 -14.89
CA ILE A 131 -14.65 10.25 -14.28
C ILE A 131 -13.29 9.77 -14.78
N LYS A 132 -12.99 9.91 -16.08
CA LYS A 132 -11.70 9.50 -16.66
C LYS A 132 -10.45 10.17 -16.05
N LEU A 133 -10.63 11.24 -15.25
CA LEU A 133 -9.52 11.90 -14.57
C LEU A 133 -9.05 11.17 -13.32
N HIS A 134 -9.88 10.28 -12.74
CA HIS A 134 -9.55 9.64 -11.46
C HIS A 134 -8.23 8.84 -11.45
N PRO A 135 -7.75 8.20 -12.53
CA PRO A 135 -6.45 7.50 -12.49
C PRO A 135 -5.29 8.48 -12.29
N GLN A 136 -5.32 9.62 -12.98
CA GLN A 136 -4.30 10.67 -12.86
C GLN A 136 -4.36 11.36 -11.50
N ILE A 137 -5.57 11.63 -10.99
CA ILE A 137 -5.76 12.18 -9.64
C ILE A 137 -5.22 11.19 -8.60
N GLY A 138 -5.52 9.89 -8.76
CA GLY A 138 -5.06 8.83 -7.88
C GLY A 138 -3.54 8.75 -7.82
N ARG A 139 -2.87 8.77 -8.98
CA ARG A 139 -1.41 8.88 -9.03
C ARG A 139 -0.90 10.09 -8.25
N ARG A 140 -1.46 11.28 -8.49
CA ARG A 140 -1.02 12.54 -7.87
C ARG A 140 -1.18 12.54 -6.35
N ILE A 141 -2.19 11.83 -5.84
CA ILE A 141 -2.38 11.63 -4.39
C ILE A 141 -1.27 10.72 -3.85
N LEU A 142 -1.02 9.60 -4.51
CA LEU A 142 -0.14 8.55 -4.01
C LEU A 142 1.35 8.82 -4.23
N GLU A 143 1.74 9.65 -5.22
CA GLU A 143 3.14 9.91 -5.55
C GLU A 143 3.94 10.54 -4.41
N LYS A 144 3.25 11.21 -3.48
CA LYS A 144 3.83 11.81 -2.28
C LYS A 144 4.32 10.78 -1.27
N VAL A 145 3.82 9.54 -1.35
CA VAL A 145 4.15 8.45 -0.42
C VAL A 145 5.23 7.58 -1.07
N GLY A 146 6.43 7.58 -0.50
CA GLY A 146 7.58 6.86 -1.07
C GLY A 146 7.32 5.36 -1.31
N ARG A 147 6.52 4.72 -0.45
CA ARG A 147 6.17 3.29 -0.55
C ARG A 147 5.28 2.97 -1.76
N PHE A 148 4.58 3.97 -2.31
CA PHE A 148 3.64 3.80 -3.43
C PHE A 148 4.26 4.00 -4.81
N LYS A 149 5.47 4.58 -4.88
CA LYS A 149 6.15 4.90 -6.15
C LYS A 149 6.23 3.73 -7.12
N LYS A 150 6.41 2.50 -6.62
CA LYS A 150 6.58 1.29 -7.44
C LYS A 150 5.31 0.84 -8.16
N PHE A 151 4.14 1.36 -7.77
CA PHE A 151 2.86 0.89 -8.29
C PHE A 151 1.91 2.03 -8.68
N LEU A 152 2.43 3.26 -8.76
CA LEU A 152 1.69 4.39 -9.32
C LEU A 152 1.17 4.09 -10.72
N SER A 153 1.92 3.32 -11.51
CA SER A 153 1.49 2.89 -12.83
C SER A 153 0.24 2.02 -12.78
N VAL A 154 0.08 1.14 -11.78
CA VAL A 154 -1.13 0.32 -11.64
C VAL A 154 -2.34 1.22 -11.46
N VAL A 155 -2.22 2.21 -10.58
CA VAL A 155 -3.28 3.18 -10.28
C VAL A 155 -3.55 4.10 -11.47
N GLU A 156 -2.53 4.51 -12.21
CA GLU A 156 -2.72 5.44 -13.34
C GLU A 156 -3.23 4.76 -14.61
N LEU A 157 -2.84 3.51 -14.85
CA LEU A 157 -3.03 2.82 -16.12
C LEU A 157 -4.07 1.69 -16.05
N HIS A 158 -4.80 1.52 -14.94
CA HIS A 158 -5.77 0.41 -14.80
C HIS A 158 -6.95 0.47 -15.79
N HIS A 159 -7.15 1.60 -16.47
CA HIS A 159 -8.12 1.76 -17.55
C HIS A 159 -7.52 1.74 -18.96
N GLU A 160 -6.20 1.55 -19.08
CA GLU A 160 -5.56 1.32 -20.38
C GLU A 160 -5.97 -0.04 -20.94
N ARG A 161 -6.02 -0.12 -22.27
CA ARG A 161 -6.44 -1.32 -23.00
C ARG A 161 -5.43 -1.66 -24.07
N HIS A 162 -5.18 -2.95 -24.28
CA HIS A 162 -4.21 -3.41 -25.29
C HIS A 162 -4.53 -2.92 -26.71
N ASP A 163 -5.81 -2.70 -27.01
CA ASP A 163 -6.32 -2.19 -28.28
C ASP A 163 -6.12 -0.66 -28.47
N GLY A 164 -5.58 0.05 -27.47
CA GLY A 164 -5.36 1.50 -27.51
C GLY A 164 -6.61 2.34 -27.26
N THR A 165 -7.77 1.72 -27.01
CA THR A 165 -9.04 2.44 -26.74
C THR A 165 -9.22 2.83 -25.27
N GLY A 166 -8.20 2.57 -24.45
CA GLY A 166 -8.16 2.90 -23.03
C GLY A 166 -7.88 4.38 -22.75
N TYR A 167 -7.73 4.70 -21.47
CA TYR A 167 -7.39 6.04 -20.98
C TYR A 167 -6.48 5.91 -19.74
N PRO A 168 -5.68 6.94 -19.39
CA PRO A 168 -5.70 8.32 -19.92
C PRO A 168 -4.89 8.58 -21.20
N TYR A 169 -3.97 7.70 -21.60
CA TYR A 169 -3.02 7.94 -22.69
C TYR A 169 -3.37 7.19 -23.99
N GLY A 170 -4.24 6.16 -23.92
CA GLY A 170 -4.61 5.38 -25.10
C GLY A 170 -3.46 4.50 -25.58
N LEU A 171 -2.76 3.84 -24.65
CA LEU A 171 -1.56 3.07 -24.95
C LEU A 171 -1.92 1.81 -25.75
N SER A 172 -1.36 1.66 -26.95
CA SER A 172 -1.53 0.46 -27.78
C SER A 172 -0.30 -0.47 -27.73
N GLY A 173 -0.52 -1.78 -27.77
CA GLY A 173 0.54 -2.77 -28.00
C GLY A 173 1.69 -2.73 -26.98
N HIS A 174 2.94 -2.70 -27.47
CA HIS A 174 4.18 -2.77 -26.66
C HIS A 174 4.54 -1.46 -25.93
N ALA A 175 3.81 -0.37 -26.15
CA ALA A 175 4.02 0.91 -25.45
C ALA A 175 3.47 0.90 -24.01
N SER A 176 2.64 -0.09 -23.67
CA SER A 176 2.17 -0.32 -22.31
C SER A 176 3.30 -0.93 -21.48
N PRO A 177 3.68 -0.36 -20.30
CA PRO A 177 4.74 -0.89 -19.44
C PRO A 177 4.51 -2.33 -18.97
N TRP A 178 3.30 -2.85 -19.17
CA TRP A 178 2.81 -4.14 -18.70
C TRP A 178 3.11 -5.24 -19.71
N ARG A 179 4.31 -5.83 -19.65
CA ARG A 179 4.65 -7.05 -20.43
C ARG A 179 3.86 -8.30 -19.98
N HIS A 180 3.18 -8.24 -18.83
CA HIS A 180 2.47 -9.38 -18.23
C HIS A 180 1.11 -8.92 -17.66
N GLY A 181 0.05 -8.88 -18.48
CA GLY A 181 -1.32 -9.21 -18.03
C GLY A 181 -2.13 -8.24 -17.14
N SER A 182 -1.92 -6.91 -17.14
CA SER A 182 -2.71 -6.01 -16.26
C SER A 182 -4.09 -5.57 -16.80
N CYS A 183 -4.55 -6.06 -17.95
CA CYS A 183 -5.89 -5.74 -18.47
C CYS A 183 -7.00 -6.54 -17.75
N MET A 184 -6.90 -6.71 -16.42
CA MET A 184 -7.55 -7.81 -15.71
C MET A 184 -8.68 -7.39 -14.74
N TRP A 185 -8.98 -6.10 -14.60
CA TRP A 185 -9.79 -5.60 -13.47
C TRP A 185 -11.18 -5.05 -13.82
N ARG A 186 -11.75 -5.34 -15.01
CA ARG A 186 -13.16 -4.98 -15.26
C ARG A 186 -14.09 -5.95 -14.55
N THR A 187 -14.70 -5.50 -13.46
CA THR A 187 -15.97 -6.07 -13.01
C THR A 187 -17.14 -5.38 -13.76
N PRO A 188 -18.20 -6.10 -14.17
CA PRO A 188 -19.33 -5.53 -14.91
C PRO A 188 -20.11 -4.41 -14.18
N SER A 189 -19.85 -4.18 -12.90
CA SER A 189 -20.62 -3.28 -12.03
C SER A 189 -20.20 -1.81 -12.08
N MET A 190 -19.17 -1.43 -12.84
CA MET A 190 -18.63 -0.06 -12.82
C MET A 190 -19.06 0.80 -14.01
N ARG A 191 -19.35 2.09 -13.74
CA ARG A 191 -19.56 3.14 -14.74
C ARG A 191 -18.24 3.73 -15.25
N CYS A 192 -17.23 2.88 -15.51
CA CYS A 192 -15.89 3.28 -15.96
C CYS A 192 -15.49 2.69 -17.32
#